data_AF-A0A511YWA6-F1
#
_entry.id   AF-A0A511YWA6-F1
#
_cell.length_a   1.000
_cell.length_b   1.000
_cell.length_c   1.000
_cell.angle_alpha   90.00
_cell.angle_beta   90.00
_cell.angle_gamma   90.00
#
_symmetry.space_group_name_H-M   'P 1'
#
loop_
_entity.id
_entity.type
_entity.pdbx_description
1 polymer ?
#
loop_
_entity_poly.entity_id
_entity_poly.type
_entity_poly.pdbx_seq_one_letter_code
_entity_poly.pdbx_strand_id
1 'polypeptide(L)'
;MSRRSAAELADPTAGPQTGCLAASATPRPRSRTRDAGSAVVDFVLIGALTTLLFAAVVQLVLVLHVRSTLVDCAAEGARYGALADSTPAAGAQRTRELITSALAVGFAEDVRAEATVVDGLPVVRVEVTAPLPLVGLLGPSGVITVDGHALAEVP
;
A
#
# COMPACT_ATOMS: atom_id res chain seq x y z
N MET A 1 -20.12 90.32 67.52
CA MET A 1 -20.13 91.48 66.59
C MET A 1 -19.05 91.16 65.55
N SER A 2 -19.22 91.09 64.23
CA SER A 2 -20.26 91.47 63.26
C SER A 2 -20.05 90.56 62.03
N ARG A 3 -20.98 89.65 61.74
CA ARG A 3 -21.83 89.58 60.53
C ARG A 3 -21.13 89.74 59.15
N ARG A 4 -21.12 88.62 58.41
CA ARG A 4 -21.54 88.37 57.00
C ARG A 4 -21.08 89.32 55.88
N SER A 5 -20.48 88.76 54.81
CA SER A 5 -21.05 88.76 53.43
C SER A 5 -20.10 88.01 52.47
N ALA A 6 -20.55 86.87 51.91
CA ALA A 6 -20.80 86.63 50.46
C ALA A 6 -19.55 86.11 49.71
N ALA A 7 -19.54 84.82 49.32
CA ALA A 7 -19.84 84.32 47.96
C ALA A 7 -18.66 84.63 47.00
N GLU A 8 -17.96 83.67 46.39
CA GLU A 8 -18.43 82.82 45.29
C GLU A 8 -17.28 81.82 44.98
N LEU A 9 -17.48 80.52 45.23
CA LEU A 9 -17.70 79.46 44.23
C LEU A 9 -16.53 79.19 43.23
N ALA A 10 -15.76 78.15 43.58
CA ALA A 10 -15.28 77.05 42.73
C ALA A 10 -14.65 77.32 41.34
N ASP A 11 -13.36 76.98 41.22
CA ASP A 11 -12.87 76.12 40.14
C ASP A 11 -11.76 75.19 40.65
N PRO A 12 -12.05 73.89 40.88
CA PRO A 12 -11.04 72.89 41.16
C PRO A 12 -11.13 71.77 40.13
N THR A 13 -10.48 71.91 38.97
CA THR A 13 -10.09 70.75 38.15
C THR A 13 -8.67 70.96 37.60
N ALA A 14 -7.66 70.49 38.31
CA ALA A 14 -7.06 69.16 38.10
C ALA A 14 -6.17 69.09 36.85
N GLY A 15 -4.91 69.51 37.01
CA GLY A 15 -3.81 69.03 36.18
C GLY A 15 -2.84 68.26 37.08
N PRO A 16 -2.88 66.92 37.05
CA PRO A 16 -1.69 66.18 36.65
C PRO A 16 -2.11 65.12 35.60
N GLN A 17 -1.26 64.43 34.84
CA GLN A 17 -0.24 63.54 35.34
C GLN A 17 0.71 63.10 34.22
N THR A 18 1.98 62.97 34.62
CA THR A 18 2.99 62.01 34.17
C THR A 18 2.40 60.62 33.89
N GLY A 19 2.78 60.01 32.76
CA GLY A 19 2.61 58.57 32.50
C GLY A 19 3.42 58.20 31.26
N CYS A 20 4.66 57.75 31.39
CA CYS A 20 5.05 56.35 31.62
C CYS A 20 4.40 55.36 30.65
N LEU A 21 5.25 54.85 29.76
CA LEU A 21 5.20 53.58 29.02
C LEU A 21 3.87 52.79 29.00
N ALA A 22 3.32 52.67 27.81
CA ALA A 22 3.01 51.36 27.25
C ALA A 22 2.98 51.48 25.72
N ALA A 23 4.07 51.07 25.08
CA ALA A 23 4.01 50.70 23.67
C ALA A 23 3.04 49.51 23.58
N SER A 24 1.79 49.82 23.26
CA SER A 24 0.73 48.85 23.05
C SER A 24 1.07 48.04 21.81
N ALA A 25 1.73 46.91 22.02
CA ALA A 25 1.90 45.87 21.02
C ALA A 25 0.49 45.43 20.58
N THR A 26 0.02 46.01 19.48
CA THR A 26 -1.28 45.69 18.90
C THR A 26 -1.21 44.22 18.45
N PRO A 27 -2.09 43.32 18.93
CA PRO A 27 -2.11 41.96 18.45
C PRO A 27 -2.47 41.99 16.97
N ARG A 28 -1.52 41.72 16.07
CA ARG A 28 -1.85 41.52 14.66
C ARG A 28 -2.81 40.33 14.58
N PRO A 29 -4.02 40.48 14.00
CA PRO A 29 -4.92 39.36 13.83
C PRO A 29 -4.24 38.33 12.93
N ARG A 30 -3.88 37.17 13.51
CA ARG A 30 -3.37 36.03 12.75
C ARG A 30 -4.48 35.60 11.79
N SER A 31 -4.20 35.65 10.49
CA SER A 31 -5.16 35.31 9.43
C SER A 31 -5.50 33.81 9.50
N ARG A 32 -6.55 33.45 10.24
CA ARG A 32 -7.05 32.07 10.40
C ARG A 32 -7.35 31.36 9.07
N THR A 33 -7.61 32.11 8.00
CA THR A 33 -7.88 31.58 6.66
C THR A 33 -6.67 30.95 5.99
N ARG A 34 -5.43 31.36 6.32
CA ARG A 34 -4.21 30.81 5.70
C ARG A 34 -3.83 29.43 6.29
N ASP A 35 -3.95 29.25 7.60
CA ASP A 35 -3.71 27.96 8.28
C ASP A 35 -4.79 26.91 7.96
N ALA A 36 -6.05 27.34 7.80
CA ALA A 36 -7.15 26.43 7.46
C ALA A 36 -6.98 25.78 6.07
N GLY A 37 -6.41 26.50 5.10
CA GLY A 37 -6.09 25.95 3.77
C GLY A 37 -4.96 24.93 3.83
N SER A 38 -3.92 25.17 4.64
CA SER A 38 -2.83 24.21 4.85
C SER A 38 -3.35 22.90 5.44
N ALA A 39 -4.19 22.96 6.47
CA ALA A 39 -4.71 21.78 7.14
C ALA A 39 -5.47 20.83 6.18
N VAL A 40 -6.23 21.38 5.22
CA VAL A 40 -6.92 20.58 4.21
C VAL A 40 -5.94 19.97 3.22
N VAL A 41 -4.94 20.73 2.77
CA VAL A 41 -3.90 20.24 1.84
C VAL A 41 -3.08 19.13 2.50
N ASP A 42 -2.64 19.32 3.74
CA ASP A 42 -1.86 18.34 4.50
C ASP A 42 -2.63 17.03 4.64
N PHE A 43 -3.92 17.11 4.99
CA PHE A 43 -4.78 15.93 5.06
C PHE A 43 -4.93 15.22 3.71
N VAL A 44 -5.16 15.97 2.63
CA VAL A 44 -5.31 15.41 1.28
C VAL A 44 -4.00 14.77 0.81
N LEU A 45 -2.84 15.40 1.05
CA LEU A 45 -1.53 14.86 0.67
C LEU A 45 -1.21 13.58 1.44
N ILE A 46 -1.42 13.58 2.77
CA ILE A 46 -1.22 12.38 3.61
C ILE A 46 -2.19 11.29 3.19
N GLY A 47 -3.47 11.61 2.99
CA GLY A 47 -4.50 10.68 2.55
C GLY A 47 -4.15 10.07 1.19
N ALA A 48 -3.85 10.89 0.18
CA ALA A 48 -3.48 10.43 -1.15
C ALA A 48 -2.21 9.59 -1.15
N LEU A 49 -1.16 10.02 -0.43
CA LEU A 49 0.08 9.25 -0.31
C LEU A 49 -0.16 7.91 0.39
N THR A 50 -0.93 7.91 1.48
CA THR A 50 -1.25 6.69 2.23
C THR A 50 -2.10 5.74 1.40
N THR A 51 -3.10 6.24 0.67
CA THR A 51 -3.93 5.44 -0.23
C THR A 51 -3.08 4.82 -1.35
N LEU A 52 -2.18 5.60 -1.94
CA LEU A 52 -1.29 5.09 -2.99
C LEU A 52 -0.32 4.03 -2.44
N LEU A 53 0.26 4.27 -1.27
CA LEU A 53 1.12 3.31 -0.59
C LEU A 53 0.36 2.03 -0.23
N PHE A 54 -0.85 2.16 0.30
CA PHE A 54 -1.71 1.03 0.62
C PHE A 54 -2.03 0.20 -0.63
N ALA A 55 -2.44 0.85 -1.72
CA ALA A 55 -2.69 0.18 -2.98
C ALA A 55 -1.44 -0.55 -3.51
N ALA A 56 -0.26 0.08 -3.42
CA ALA A 56 1.01 -0.53 -3.82
C ALA A 56 1.34 -1.78 -2.98
N VAL A 57 1.12 -1.73 -1.67
CA VAL A 57 1.32 -2.89 -0.78
C VAL A 57 0.34 -4.01 -1.09
N VAL A 58 -0.95 -3.70 -1.30
CA VAL A 58 -1.96 -4.71 -1.67
C VAL A 58 -1.61 -5.38 -2.99
N GLN A 59 -1.18 -4.61 -3.99
CA GLN A 59 -0.72 -5.16 -5.28
C GLN A 59 0.49 -6.06 -5.10
N LEU A 60 1.50 -5.63 -4.33
CA LEU A 60 2.69 -6.43 -4.05
C LEU A 60 2.33 -7.74 -3.35
N VAL A 61 1.48 -7.69 -2.32
CA VAL A 61 1.02 -8.87 -1.60
C VAL A 61 0.28 -9.82 -2.54
N LEU A 62 -0.60 -9.31 -3.40
CA LEU A 62 -1.37 -10.14 -4.33
C LEU A 62 -0.46 -10.83 -5.37
N VAL A 63 0.52 -10.11 -5.92
CA VAL A 63 1.51 -10.67 -6.86
C VAL A 63 2.35 -11.75 -6.17
N LEU A 64 2.85 -11.48 -4.97
CA LEU A 64 3.62 -12.46 -4.20
C LEU A 64 2.79 -13.68 -3.83
N HIS A 65 1.55 -13.48 -3.40
CA HIS A 65 0.63 -14.55 -3.06
C HIS A 65 0.40 -15.48 -4.27
N VAL A 66 0.04 -14.93 -5.43
CA VAL A 66 -0.16 -15.72 -6.64
C VAL A 66 1.11 -16.46 -7.04
N ARG A 67 2.27 -15.79 -7.06
CA ARG A 67 3.54 -16.44 -7.40
C ARG A 67 3.84 -17.61 -6.49
N SER A 68 3.71 -17.43 -5.17
CA SER A 68 3.95 -18.50 -4.19
C SER A 68 2.98 -19.67 -4.41
N THR A 69 1.68 -19.40 -4.55
CA THR A 69 0.67 -20.43 -4.81
C THR A 69 0.96 -21.21 -6.09
N LEU A 70 1.37 -20.52 -7.17
CA LEU A 70 1.71 -21.19 -8.44
C LEU A 70 2.97 -22.06 -8.33
N VAL A 71 4.02 -21.58 -7.63
CA VAL A 71 5.23 -22.37 -7.36
C VAL A 71 4.89 -23.62 -6.55
N ASP A 72 4.06 -23.48 -5.52
CA ASP A 72 3.63 -24.61 -4.68
C ASP A 72 2.85 -25.64 -5.53
N CYS A 73 1.94 -25.18 -6.38
CA CYS A 73 1.18 -26.05 -7.29
C CYS A 73 2.09 -26.74 -8.32
N ALA A 74 3.06 -26.02 -8.89
CA ALA A 74 4.00 -26.56 -9.86
C ALA A 74 4.93 -27.61 -9.22
N ALA A 75 5.40 -27.36 -7.99
CA ALA A 75 6.23 -28.31 -7.24
C ALA A 75 5.46 -29.59 -6.92
N GLU A 76 4.20 -29.48 -6.50
CA GLU A 76 3.35 -30.64 -6.24
C GLU A 76 3.04 -31.44 -7.51
N GLY A 77 2.75 -30.76 -8.62
CA GLY A 77 2.58 -31.42 -9.91
C GLY A 77 3.85 -32.06 -10.45
N ALA A 78 5.02 -31.45 -10.22
CA ALA A 78 6.31 -32.03 -10.59
C ALA A 78 6.55 -33.33 -9.81
N ARG A 79 6.31 -33.33 -8.49
CA ARG A 79 6.37 -34.54 -7.66
C ARG A 79 5.43 -35.62 -8.17
N TYR A 80 4.19 -35.26 -8.47
CA TYR A 80 3.21 -36.19 -9.00
C TYR A 80 3.63 -36.79 -10.36
N GLY A 81 4.18 -35.97 -11.26
CA GLY A 81 4.67 -36.41 -12.56
C GLY A 81 5.96 -37.23 -12.50
N ALA A 82 6.69 -37.14 -11.38
CA ALA A 82 7.97 -37.81 -11.16
C ALA A 82 7.83 -39.21 -10.53
N LEU A 83 6.64 -39.63 -10.10
CA LEU A 83 6.39 -40.98 -9.60
C LEU A 83 6.65 -42.02 -10.70
N ALA A 84 7.13 -43.21 -10.31
CA ALA A 84 7.51 -44.27 -11.25
C ALA A 84 6.35 -44.71 -12.18
N ASP A 85 5.11 -44.67 -11.68
CA ASP A 85 3.90 -45.03 -12.43
C ASP A 85 3.17 -43.82 -13.05
N SER A 86 3.82 -42.66 -13.08
CA SER A 86 3.24 -41.41 -13.56
C SER A 86 3.92 -40.90 -14.83
N THR A 87 3.39 -39.81 -15.36
CA THR A 87 3.95 -39.13 -16.54
C THR A 87 4.04 -37.63 -16.29
N PRO A 88 4.94 -36.91 -16.98
CA PRO A 88 4.95 -35.46 -16.93
C PRO A 88 3.58 -34.85 -17.28
N ALA A 89 2.87 -35.41 -18.27
CA ALA A 89 1.53 -34.96 -18.65
C ALA A 89 0.51 -35.08 -17.50
N ALA A 90 0.60 -36.15 -16.70
CA ALA A 90 -0.22 -36.31 -15.50
C ALA A 90 0.13 -35.28 -14.42
N GLY A 91 1.42 -34.94 -14.26
CA GLY A 91 1.87 -33.83 -13.42
C GLY A 91 1.33 -32.47 -13.84
N ALA A 92 1.33 -32.17 -15.16
CA ALA A 92 0.71 -30.96 -15.69
C ALA A 92 -0.80 -30.91 -15.40
N GLN A 93 -1.50 -32.03 -15.59
CA GLN A 93 -2.94 -32.10 -15.29
C GLN A 93 -3.23 -31.88 -13.82
N ARG A 94 -2.44 -32.50 -12.93
CA ARG A 94 -2.54 -32.32 -11.49
C ARG A 94 -2.30 -30.87 -11.09
N THR A 95 -1.32 -30.22 -11.69
CA THR A 95 -1.04 -28.79 -11.47
C THR A 95 -2.22 -27.92 -11.83
N ARG A 96 -2.87 -28.16 -12.98
CA ARG A 96 -4.08 -27.42 -13.39
C ARG A 96 -5.19 -27.56 -12.35
N GLU A 97 -5.45 -28.77 -11.86
CA GLU A 97 -6.46 -29.02 -10.82
C GLU A 97 -6.17 -28.21 -9.55
N LEU A 98 -4.92 -28.27 -9.05
CA LEU A 98 -4.51 -27.52 -7.86
C LEU A 98 -4.66 -26.02 -8.04
N ILE A 99 -4.20 -25.48 -9.18
CA ILE A 99 -4.35 -24.05 -9.49
C ILE A 99 -5.83 -23.67 -9.56
N THR A 100 -6.68 -24.46 -10.24
CA THR A 100 -8.11 -24.16 -10.34
C THR A 100 -8.86 -24.24 -9.01
N SER A 101 -8.32 -24.98 -8.02
CA SER A 101 -8.88 -25.03 -6.67
C SER A 101 -8.46 -23.85 -5.79
N ALA A 102 -7.27 -23.29 -6.05
CA ALA A 102 -6.68 -22.22 -5.24
C ALA A 102 -6.91 -20.83 -5.84
N LEU A 103 -7.01 -20.74 -7.16
CA LEU A 103 -7.10 -19.52 -7.97
C LEU A 103 -8.19 -19.66 -9.05
N ALA A 104 -8.43 -18.59 -9.81
CA ALA A 104 -9.37 -18.64 -10.93
C ALA A 104 -8.84 -19.49 -12.09
N VAL A 105 -9.76 -20.03 -12.91
CA VAL A 105 -9.43 -20.92 -14.05
C VAL A 105 -8.42 -20.31 -15.03
N GLY A 106 -8.45 -18.99 -15.22
CA GLY A 106 -7.52 -18.27 -16.10
C GLY A 106 -6.04 -18.37 -15.70
N PHE A 107 -5.73 -18.76 -14.46
CA PHE A 107 -4.35 -18.98 -14.01
C PHE A 107 -3.80 -20.36 -14.38
N ALA A 108 -4.65 -21.28 -14.86
CA ALA A 108 -4.30 -22.65 -15.22
C ALA A 108 -4.26 -22.89 -16.74
N GLU A 109 -4.37 -21.83 -17.56
CA GLU A 109 -4.48 -21.95 -19.02
C GLU A 109 -3.18 -22.43 -19.68
N ASP A 110 -2.01 -21.96 -19.23
CA ASP A 110 -0.72 -22.39 -19.74
C ASP A 110 0.09 -23.13 -18.66
N VAL A 111 -0.01 -24.46 -18.69
CA VAL A 111 0.73 -25.37 -17.82
C VAL A 111 1.37 -26.45 -18.69
N ARG A 112 2.70 -26.52 -18.65
CA ARG A 112 3.52 -27.51 -19.37
C ARG A 112 4.31 -28.34 -18.37
N ALA A 113 4.56 -29.59 -18.72
CA ALA A 113 5.45 -30.44 -17.96
C ALA A 113 6.31 -31.29 -18.88
N GLU A 114 7.56 -31.48 -18.49
CA GLU A 114 8.54 -32.23 -19.26
C GLU A 114 9.44 -33.06 -18.35
N ALA A 115 9.88 -34.20 -18.87
CA ALA A 115 11.01 -34.93 -18.29
C ALA A 115 12.30 -34.31 -18.81
N THR A 116 13.21 -33.96 -17.92
CA THR A 116 14.47 -33.27 -18.20
C THR A 116 15.57 -33.85 -17.32
N VAL A 117 16.81 -33.40 -17.51
CA VAL A 117 17.95 -33.78 -16.67
C VAL A 117 18.56 -32.50 -16.10
N VAL A 118 18.71 -32.45 -14.78
CA VAL A 118 19.34 -31.33 -14.06
C VAL A 118 20.51 -31.90 -13.27
N ASP A 119 21.72 -31.38 -13.50
CA ASP A 119 22.95 -31.85 -12.85
C ASP A 119 23.17 -33.37 -12.95
N GLY A 120 22.77 -33.97 -14.08
CA GLY A 120 22.88 -35.42 -14.33
C GLY A 120 21.79 -36.28 -13.69
N LEU A 121 20.84 -35.68 -12.96
CA LEU A 121 19.72 -36.38 -12.33
C LEU A 121 18.45 -36.27 -13.20
N PRO A 122 17.67 -37.35 -13.36
CA PRO A 122 16.39 -37.27 -14.06
C PRO A 122 15.40 -36.48 -13.21
N VAL A 123 14.77 -35.48 -13.81
CA VAL A 123 13.86 -34.54 -13.14
C VAL A 123 12.60 -34.35 -13.98
N VAL A 124 11.44 -34.26 -13.35
CA VAL A 124 10.24 -33.71 -13.98
C VAL A 124 10.15 -32.24 -13.63
N ARG A 125 10.04 -31.40 -14.67
CA ARG A 125 9.83 -29.96 -14.56
C ARG A 125 8.41 -29.64 -14.95
N VAL A 126 7.73 -28.83 -14.14
CA VAL A 126 6.44 -28.23 -14.45
C VAL A 126 6.63 -26.73 -14.56
N GLU A 127 6.21 -26.14 -15.67
CA GLU A 127 6.23 -24.70 -15.92
C GLU A 127 4.81 -24.18 -16.06
N VAL A 128 4.53 -23.07 -15.39
CA VAL A 128 3.23 -22.40 -15.40
C VAL A 128 3.42 -20.95 -15.82
N THR A 129 2.68 -20.53 -16.84
CA THR A 129 2.62 -19.12 -17.25
C THR A 129 1.23 -18.57 -17.00
N ALA A 130 1.14 -17.50 -16.22
CA ALA A 130 -0.13 -16.95 -15.75
C ALA A 130 -0.14 -15.42 -15.78
N PRO A 131 -1.32 -14.78 -15.86
CA PRO A 131 -1.42 -13.32 -15.83
C PRO A 131 -1.05 -12.75 -14.46
N LEU A 132 -0.40 -11.59 -14.44
CA LEU A 132 -0.15 -10.84 -13.20
C LEU A 132 -1.45 -10.22 -12.68
N PRO A 133 -1.76 -10.35 -11.38
CA PRO A 133 -2.99 -9.82 -10.79
C PRO A 133 -2.86 -8.31 -10.47
N LEU A 134 -2.58 -7.49 -11.48
CA LEU A 134 -2.44 -6.03 -11.32
C LEU A 134 -3.77 -5.31 -11.52
N VAL A 135 -4.07 -4.34 -10.66
CA VAL A 135 -5.29 -3.53 -10.75
C VAL A 135 -5.02 -2.24 -11.54
N GLY A 136 -5.48 -2.19 -12.79
CA GLY A 136 -5.97 -1.01 -13.53
C GLY A 136 -5.09 0.24 -13.75
N LEU A 137 -3.93 0.39 -13.11
CA LEU A 137 -3.13 1.63 -13.14
C LEU A 137 -1.90 1.60 -14.06
N LEU A 138 -1.47 0.43 -14.58
CA LEU A 138 -0.11 0.24 -15.14
C LEU A 138 -0.04 -0.39 -16.56
N GLY A 139 -1.11 -0.38 -17.36
CA GLY A 139 -1.06 -0.87 -18.76
C GLY A 139 -1.30 -2.39 -18.92
N PRO A 140 -0.98 -2.98 -20.10
CA PRO A 140 -1.40 -4.34 -20.46
C PRO A 140 -0.91 -5.38 -19.43
N SER A 141 -1.74 -6.40 -19.18
CA SER A 141 -1.47 -7.45 -18.20
C SER A 141 -0.15 -8.15 -18.51
N GLY A 142 0.86 -7.93 -17.67
CA GLY A 142 2.08 -8.74 -17.72
C GLY A 142 1.78 -10.19 -17.35
N VAL A 143 2.66 -11.09 -17.75
CA VAL A 143 2.61 -12.52 -17.36
C VAL A 143 3.75 -12.85 -16.42
N ILE A 144 3.55 -13.85 -15.58
CA ILE A 144 4.57 -14.46 -14.74
C ILE A 144 4.75 -15.91 -15.13
N THR A 145 6.00 -16.34 -15.26
CA THR A 145 6.35 -17.74 -15.44
C THR A 145 7.00 -18.25 -14.16
N VAL A 146 6.54 -19.41 -13.68
CA VAL A 146 7.10 -20.11 -12.54
C VAL A 146 7.36 -21.57 -12.87
N ASP A 147 8.31 -22.15 -12.17
CA ASP A 147 8.76 -23.52 -12.36
C ASP A 147 8.73 -24.31 -11.05
N GLY A 148 8.47 -25.61 -11.17
CA GLY A 148 8.59 -26.60 -10.11
C GLY A 148 9.33 -27.84 -10.60
N HIS A 149 10.17 -28.43 -9.76
CA HIS A 149 11.01 -29.57 -10.09
C HIS A 149 10.89 -30.70 -9.07
N ALA A 150 10.95 -31.93 -9.56
CA ALA A 150 11.05 -33.12 -8.71
C ALA A 150 11.92 -34.19 -9.38
N LEU A 151 12.75 -34.87 -8.58
CA LEU A 151 13.55 -36.00 -9.06
C LEU A 151 12.64 -37.15 -9.48
N ALA A 152 12.89 -37.73 -10.65
CA ALA A 152 12.16 -38.88 -11.13
C ALA A 152 12.50 -40.13 -10.30
N GLU A 153 11.48 -40.80 -9.81
CA GLU A 153 11.60 -42.10 -9.17
C GLU A 153 11.93 -43.15 -10.23
N VAL A 154 13.02 -43.87 -10.03
CA VAL A 154 13.46 -44.95 -10.92
C VAL A 154 12.94 -46.28 -10.33
N PRO A 155 12.23 -47.10 -11.11
CA PRO A 155 11.74 -48.41 -10.66
C PRO A 155 12.86 -49.43 -10.41
#